data_AF-A0A0T6ATC0-F1
#
_entry.id   AF-A0A0T6ATC0-F1
#
_cell.length_a   1.000
_cell.length_b   1.000
_cell.length_c   1.000
_cell.angle_alpha   90.00
_cell.angle_beta   90.00
_cell.angle_gamma   90.00
#
_symmetry.space_group_name_H-M   'P 1'
#
loop_
_entity.id
_entity.type
_entity.pdbx_description
1 polymer ?
#
loop_
_entity_poly.entity_id
_entity_poly.type
_entity_poly.pdbx_seq_one_letter_code
_entity_poly.pdbx_strand_id
1 'polypeptide(L)'
;MDYLVFMYYLCGYATAILLSACIIVIIMSEPYPVVLRDEKEKYFVPSNGVSIPCPLISNKATLDLSIVIPAYNEEERLPVMLDECIEFLENKSTLSNFSYEIIVVSDGSKDKTVDVAQKYVNKLGTEKMRVLELVRNRGKGGAVRLGIQSTRGRLLLFADADGATRFSDYDKVEKGLFDLLHTDDRSLMEDELAISIGSR
;
A
#
# COMPACT_ATOMS: atom_id res chain seq x y z
N MET A 1 6.39 20.06 61.96
CA MET A 1 5.81 20.38 60.63
C MET A 1 6.80 19.86 59.62
N ASP A 2 6.57 18.61 59.27
CA ASP A 2 7.66 17.65 59.11
C ASP A 2 8.13 17.61 57.67
N TYR A 3 9.45 17.55 57.47
CA TYR A 3 10.10 17.44 56.17
C TYR A 3 9.46 16.34 55.29
N LEU A 4 8.96 15.28 55.93
CA LEU A 4 8.20 14.21 55.31
C LEU A 4 6.93 14.73 54.62
N VAL A 5 6.14 15.58 55.28
CA VAL A 5 4.90 16.17 54.77
C VAL A 5 5.21 17.06 53.56
N PHE A 6 6.27 17.86 53.63
CA PHE A 6 6.72 18.67 52.48
C PHE A 6 7.11 17.81 51.28
N MET A 7 7.85 16.71 51.51
CA MET A 7 8.25 15.78 50.46
C MET A 7 7.05 15.07 49.80
N TYR A 8 6.02 14.71 50.59
CA TYR A 8 4.77 14.15 50.06
C TYR A 8 4.05 15.13 49.13
N TYR A 9 3.93 16.41 49.51
CA TYR A 9 3.33 17.43 48.65
C TYR A 9 4.14 17.67 47.37
N LEU A 10 5.48 17.69 47.47
CA LEU A 10 6.35 17.85 46.31
C LEU A 10 6.20 16.68 45.32
N CYS A 11 6.19 15.44 45.82
CA CYS A 11 5.92 14.26 45.01
C CYS A 11 4.52 14.29 44.37
N GLY A 12 3.49 14.71 45.12
CA GLY A 12 2.13 14.84 44.60
C GLY A 12 2.01 15.88 43.49
N TYR A 13 2.71 17.01 43.61
CA TYR A 13 2.77 18.01 42.53
C TYR A 13 3.51 17.50 41.30
N ALA A 14 4.65 16.81 41.50
CA ALA A 14 5.42 16.25 40.40
C ALA A 14 4.62 15.18 39.63
N THR A 15 3.87 14.31 40.32
CA THR A 15 3.02 13.32 39.67
C THR A 15 1.84 13.97 38.94
N ALA A 16 1.22 15.01 39.50
CA ALA A 16 0.16 15.76 38.83
C ALA A 16 0.64 16.45 37.55
N ILE A 17 1.86 17.04 37.57
CA ILE A 17 2.48 17.64 36.38
C ILE A 17 2.78 16.57 35.33
N LEU A 18 3.32 15.41 35.73
CA LEU A 18 3.60 14.31 34.81
C LEU A 18 2.30 13.79 34.17
N LEU A 19 1.25 13.56 34.97
CA LEU A 19 -0.05 13.08 34.48
C LEU A 19 -0.71 14.08 33.54
N SER A 20 -0.69 15.37 33.87
CA SER A 20 -1.22 16.41 32.99
C SER A 20 -0.45 16.52 31.67
N ALA A 21 0.89 16.40 31.70
CA ALA A 21 1.70 16.33 30.49
C ALA A 21 1.36 15.10 29.63
N CYS A 22 1.20 13.92 30.23
CA CYS A 22 0.77 12.71 29.52
C CYS A 22 -0.62 12.87 28.89
N ILE A 23 -1.58 13.47 29.61
CA ILE A 23 -2.93 13.73 29.10
C ILE A 23 -2.87 14.70 27.91
N ILE A 24 -2.07 15.76 28.00
CA ILE A 24 -1.88 16.70 26.88
C ILE A 24 -1.30 15.98 25.66
N VAL A 25 -0.28 15.14 25.85
CA VAL A 25 0.30 14.36 24.74
C VAL A 25 -0.74 13.44 24.11
N ILE A 26 -1.55 12.74 24.90
CA ILE A 26 -2.61 11.84 24.40
C ILE A 26 -3.68 12.61 23.62
N ILE A 27 -4.09 13.78 24.11
CA ILE A 27 -5.11 14.61 23.45
C ILE A 27 -4.57 15.22 22.14
N MET A 28 -3.30 15.63 22.13
CA MET A 28 -2.66 16.23 20.95
C MET A 28 -2.13 15.19 19.95
N SER A 29 -1.96 13.93 20.38
CA SER A 29 -1.61 12.84 19.48
C SER A 29 -2.85 12.36 18.74
N GLU A 30 -3.00 12.76 17.48
CA GLU A 30 -3.87 12.01 16.57
C GLU A 30 -3.15 10.69 16.20
N PRO A 31 -3.68 9.51 16.55
CA PRO A 31 -2.99 8.23 16.36
C PRO A 31 -2.79 7.88 14.88
N TYR A 32 -3.56 8.49 13.98
CA TYR A 32 -3.49 8.23 12.55
C TYR A 32 -3.63 9.52 11.74
N PRO A 33 -2.78 9.74 10.73
CA PRO A 33 -2.98 10.84 9.80
C PRO A 33 -4.29 10.63 9.03
N VAL A 34 -5.14 11.66 8.99
CA VAL A 34 -6.34 11.65 8.14
C VAL A 34 -5.91 11.75 6.68
N VAL A 35 -5.92 10.62 5.98
CA VAL A 35 -5.62 10.57 4.55
C VAL A 35 -6.90 10.88 3.78
N LEU A 36 -7.04 12.15 3.38
CA LEU A 36 -8.14 12.59 2.51
C LEU A 36 -7.86 12.17 1.07
N ARG A 37 -8.79 11.42 0.48
CA ARG A 37 -8.81 11.05 -0.94
C ARG A 37 -9.53 12.14 -1.74
N ASP A 38 -8.85 12.71 -2.73
CA ASP A 38 -9.42 13.74 -3.60
C ASP A 38 -10.47 13.12 -4.54
N GLU A 39 -11.43 13.91 -5.04
CA GLU A 39 -12.43 13.43 -6.00
C GLU A 39 -11.79 12.87 -7.27
N LYS A 40 -10.68 13.46 -7.74
CA LYS A 40 -9.94 12.95 -8.91
C LYS A 40 -9.30 11.59 -8.66
N GLU A 41 -8.90 11.31 -7.42
CA GLU A 41 -8.22 10.08 -7.01
C GLU A 41 -9.19 8.92 -6.81
N LYS A 42 -10.50 9.14 -6.91
CA LYS A 42 -11.52 8.08 -6.93
C LYS A 42 -11.61 7.40 -8.29
N TYR A 43 -10.89 7.89 -9.29
CA TYR A 43 -10.91 7.38 -10.64
C TYR A 43 -9.49 7.15 -11.14
N PHE A 44 -9.35 6.24 -12.10
CA PHE A 44 -8.16 6.10 -12.90
C PHE A 44 -8.52 6.36 -14.37
N VAL A 45 -7.56 6.89 -15.13
CA VAL A 45 -7.77 7.28 -16.52
C VAL A 45 -6.86 6.42 -17.41
N PRO A 46 -7.42 5.48 -18.18
CA PRO A 46 -6.68 4.76 -19.20
C PRO A 46 -6.31 5.69 -20.37
N SER A 47 -5.53 5.17 -21.30
CA SER A 47 -5.08 5.93 -22.48
C SER A 47 -6.20 6.30 -23.45
N ASN A 48 -7.40 5.73 -23.29
CA ASN A 48 -8.60 6.14 -24.03
C ASN A 48 -9.24 7.43 -23.47
N GLY A 49 -8.73 7.96 -22.35
CA GLY A 49 -9.21 9.19 -21.72
C GLY A 49 -10.52 9.04 -20.92
N VAL A 50 -11.08 7.83 -20.83
CA VAL A 50 -12.35 7.60 -20.12
C VAL A 50 -12.07 7.35 -18.65
N SER A 51 -12.56 8.23 -17.78
CA SER A 51 -12.42 8.07 -16.33
C SER A 51 -13.20 6.84 -15.82
N ILE A 52 -12.51 5.90 -15.18
CA ILE A 52 -13.10 4.68 -14.61
C ILE A 52 -13.01 4.75 -13.09
N PRO A 53 -14.09 4.49 -12.33
CA PRO A 53 -14.04 4.51 -10.88
C PRO A 53 -13.07 3.44 -10.36
N CYS A 54 -12.25 3.80 -9.39
CA CYS A 54 -11.42 2.86 -8.68
C CYS A 54 -12.31 1.89 -7.88
N PRO A 55 -11.98 0.59 -7.88
CA PRO A 55 -12.60 -0.35 -6.97
C PRO A 55 -12.27 0.03 -5.52
N LEU A 56 -13.07 -0.43 -4.57
CA LEU A 56 -12.82 -0.25 -3.15
C LEU A 56 -12.36 -1.57 -2.55
N ILE A 57 -11.45 -1.50 -1.58
CA ILE A 57 -11.03 -2.68 -0.80
C ILE A 57 -12.20 -3.41 -0.11
N SER A 58 -13.30 -2.70 0.18
CA SER A 58 -14.52 -3.28 0.75
C SER A 58 -15.37 -4.05 -0.28
N ASN A 59 -15.03 -4.01 -1.56
CA ASN A 59 -15.69 -4.83 -2.57
C ASN A 59 -15.14 -6.26 -2.52
N LYS A 60 -15.99 -7.23 -2.85
CA LYS A 60 -15.57 -8.63 -2.97
C LYS A 60 -14.41 -8.77 -3.95
N ALA A 61 -13.38 -9.52 -3.56
CA ALA A 61 -12.22 -9.77 -4.39
C ALA A 61 -12.60 -10.48 -5.71
N THR A 62 -12.02 -10.03 -6.81
CA THR A 62 -12.20 -10.62 -8.15
C THR A 62 -10.91 -11.17 -8.74
N LEU A 63 -9.77 -10.92 -8.08
CA LEU A 63 -8.44 -11.38 -8.50
C LEU A 63 -7.74 -12.12 -7.36
N ASP A 64 -6.72 -12.90 -7.67
CA ASP A 64 -5.90 -13.58 -6.65
C ASP A 64 -4.95 -12.60 -5.96
N LEU A 65 -4.33 -11.69 -6.70
CA LEU A 65 -3.31 -10.77 -6.19
C LEU A 65 -3.43 -9.34 -6.75
N SER A 66 -3.32 -8.34 -5.87
CA SER A 66 -3.07 -6.95 -6.26
C SER A 66 -1.71 -6.50 -5.75
N ILE A 67 -0.86 -6.03 -6.67
CA ILE A 67 0.45 -5.44 -6.35
C ILE A 67 0.35 -3.92 -6.42
N VAL A 68 0.69 -3.24 -5.33
CA VAL A 68 0.71 -1.78 -5.21
C VAL A 68 2.15 -1.28 -5.23
N ILE A 69 2.47 -0.40 -6.16
CA ILE A 69 3.82 0.11 -6.38
C ILE A 69 3.80 1.62 -6.17
N PRO A 70 4.16 2.14 -4.98
CA PRO A 70 4.30 3.57 -4.79
C PRO A 70 5.49 4.10 -5.60
N ALA A 71 5.28 5.19 -6.33
CA ALA A 71 6.31 5.80 -7.17
C ALA A 71 6.30 7.33 -7.01
N TYR A 72 7.45 7.92 -6.74
CA TYR A 72 7.65 9.36 -6.71
C TYR A 72 8.96 9.74 -7.41
N ASN A 73 8.83 10.33 -8.59
CA ASN A 73 9.95 10.63 -9.49
C ASN A 73 10.85 9.42 -9.79
N GLU A 74 10.25 8.35 -10.31
CA GLU A 74 10.89 7.05 -10.56
C GLU A 74 10.98 6.73 -12.08
N GLU A 75 10.96 7.74 -12.96
CA GLU A 75 10.92 7.52 -14.42
C GLU A 75 12.03 6.60 -14.97
N GLU A 76 13.20 6.58 -14.32
CA GLU A 76 14.34 5.75 -14.72
C GLU A 76 14.32 4.33 -14.12
N ARG A 77 13.84 4.17 -12.88
CA ARG A 77 13.89 2.88 -12.15
C ARG A 77 12.64 2.04 -12.36
N LEU A 78 11.49 2.69 -12.49
CA LEU A 78 10.19 2.05 -12.64
C LEU A 78 10.15 1.03 -13.80
N PRO A 79 10.71 1.29 -15.00
CA PRO A 79 10.69 0.32 -16.10
C PRO A 79 11.33 -1.03 -15.74
N VAL A 80 12.51 -1.00 -15.12
CA VAL A 80 13.30 -2.21 -14.81
C VAL A 80 12.54 -3.09 -13.82
N MET A 81 12.00 -2.48 -12.76
CA MET A 81 11.21 -3.19 -11.76
C MET A 81 9.89 -3.71 -12.35
N LEU A 82 9.20 -2.94 -13.21
CA LEU A 82 7.99 -3.39 -13.88
C LEU A 82 8.25 -4.57 -14.83
N ASP A 83 9.34 -4.55 -15.59
CA ASP A 83 9.69 -5.65 -16.49
C ASP A 83 9.90 -6.96 -15.70
N GLU A 84 10.65 -6.93 -14.59
CA GLU A 84 10.82 -8.08 -13.69
C GLU A 84 9.49 -8.56 -13.09
N CYS A 85 8.68 -7.62 -12.59
CA CYS A 85 7.37 -7.89 -11.99
C CYS A 85 6.44 -8.61 -12.98
N ILE A 86 6.34 -8.07 -14.19
CA ILE A 86 5.45 -8.57 -15.24
C ILE A 86 5.91 -9.95 -15.72
N GLU A 87 7.22 -10.13 -15.94
CA GLU A 87 7.76 -11.44 -16.32
C GLU A 87 7.41 -12.52 -15.28
N PHE A 88 7.63 -12.23 -14.00
CA PHE A 88 7.29 -13.15 -12.92
C PHE A 88 5.78 -13.47 -12.88
N LEU A 89 4.92 -12.45 -12.96
CA LEU A 89 3.47 -12.61 -12.84
C LEU A 89 2.84 -13.31 -14.05
N GLU A 90 3.29 -13.02 -15.28
CA GLU A 90 2.80 -13.72 -16.49
C GLU A 90 3.18 -15.20 -16.46
N ASN A 91 4.41 -15.52 -16.02
CA ASN A 91 4.85 -16.91 -15.85
C ASN A 91 3.97 -17.64 -14.82
N LYS A 92 3.71 -17.02 -13.65
CA LYS A 92 2.84 -17.60 -12.62
C LYS A 92 1.39 -17.75 -13.08
N SER A 93 0.87 -16.74 -13.78
CA SER A 93 -0.49 -16.74 -14.35
C SER A 93 -0.70 -17.91 -15.31
N THR A 94 0.26 -18.14 -16.21
CA THR A 94 0.22 -19.22 -17.21
C THR A 94 0.27 -20.61 -16.57
N LEU A 95 1.06 -20.79 -15.51
CA LEU A 95 1.26 -22.09 -14.87
C LEU A 95 0.12 -22.52 -13.95
N SER A 96 -0.59 -21.57 -13.34
CA SER A 96 -1.49 -21.86 -12.21
C SER A 96 -2.88 -21.22 -12.31
N ASN A 97 -3.25 -20.71 -13.50
CA ASN A 97 -4.49 -19.95 -13.71
C ASN A 97 -4.65 -18.81 -12.69
N PHE A 98 -3.54 -18.13 -12.41
CA PHE A 98 -3.44 -17.10 -11.38
C PHE A 98 -3.73 -15.73 -11.98
N SER A 99 -4.68 -15.02 -11.37
CA SER A 99 -5.15 -13.70 -11.79
C SER A 99 -4.54 -12.61 -10.91
N TYR A 100 -4.08 -11.53 -11.54
CA TYR A 100 -3.36 -10.48 -10.84
C TYR A 100 -3.65 -9.11 -11.41
N GLU A 101 -3.34 -8.07 -10.64
CA GLU A 101 -3.22 -6.70 -11.13
C GLU A 101 -2.03 -5.95 -10.51
N ILE A 102 -1.52 -4.97 -11.25
CA ILE A 102 -0.48 -4.04 -10.82
C ILE A 102 -1.10 -2.64 -10.74
N ILE A 103 -0.90 -1.94 -9.63
CA ILE A 103 -1.35 -0.58 -9.40
C ILE A 103 -0.11 0.27 -9.11
N VAL A 104 0.31 1.06 -10.09
CA VAL A 104 1.35 2.07 -9.87
C VAL A 104 0.68 3.30 -9.27
N VAL A 105 1.08 3.69 -8.07
CA VAL A 105 0.56 4.88 -7.39
C VAL A 105 1.58 5.99 -7.53
N SER A 106 1.34 6.94 -8.43
CA SER A 106 2.21 8.11 -8.57
C SER A 106 1.89 9.11 -7.47
N ASP A 107 2.82 9.29 -6.54
CA ASP A 107 2.67 10.16 -5.36
C ASP A 107 2.96 11.63 -5.68
N GLY A 108 2.22 12.19 -6.64
CA GLY A 108 2.40 13.55 -7.11
C GLY A 108 3.76 13.79 -7.79
N SER A 109 4.22 12.82 -8.60
CA SER A 109 5.46 12.93 -9.37
C SER A 109 5.45 14.17 -10.27
N LYS A 110 6.63 14.75 -10.52
CA LYS A 110 6.82 15.92 -11.40
C LYS A 110 7.61 15.61 -12.68
N ASP A 111 8.11 14.39 -12.78
CA ASP A 111 8.81 13.85 -13.93
C ASP A 111 7.85 13.02 -14.83
N LYS A 112 8.39 12.17 -15.71
CA LYS A 112 7.59 11.34 -16.62
C LYS A 112 7.18 9.99 -15.99
N THR A 113 7.20 9.84 -14.66
CA THR A 113 6.81 8.58 -13.99
C THR A 113 5.43 8.08 -14.46
N VAL A 114 4.44 8.98 -14.53
CA VAL A 114 3.06 8.64 -14.97
C VAL A 114 3.06 8.19 -16.43
N ASP A 115 3.73 8.94 -17.32
CA ASP A 115 3.82 8.60 -18.75
C ASP A 115 4.49 7.24 -18.98
N VAL A 116 5.55 6.95 -18.22
CA VAL A 116 6.24 5.66 -18.24
C VAL A 116 5.28 4.56 -17.83
N ALA A 117 4.62 4.67 -16.68
CA ALA A 117 3.66 3.67 -16.19
C ALA A 117 2.50 3.47 -17.18
N GLN A 118 2.01 4.53 -17.82
CA GLN A 118 0.92 4.47 -18.79
C GLN A 118 1.28 3.68 -20.05
N LYS A 119 2.55 3.68 -20.48
CA LYS A 119 3.02 2.81 -21.57
C LYS A 119 2.87 1.33 -21.24
N TYR A 120 3.10 0.94 -19.98
CA TYR A 120 2.91 -0.43 -19.53
C TYR A 120 1.42 -0.80 -19.43
N VAL A 121 0.57 0.13 -18.98
CA VAL A 121 -0.90 -0.05 -19.05
C VAL A 121 -1.36 -0.31 -20.47
N ASN A 122 -0.82 0.40 -21.46
CA ASN A 122 -1.15 0.18 -22.88
C ASN A 122 -0.72 -1.20 -23.39
N LYS A 123 0.40 -1.72 -22.88
CA LYS A 123 0.93 -3.04 -23.25
C LYS A 123 0.13 -4.18 -22.64
N LEU A 124 -0.27 -4.05 -21.37
CA LEU A 124 -0.94 -5.11 -20.60
C LEU A 124 -2.47 -5.04 -20.59
N GLY A 125 -3.03 -3.86 -20.84
CA GLY A 125 -4.44 -3.57 -20.66
C GLY A 125 -4.80 -3.18 -19.23
N THR A 126 -5.89 -2.42 -19.10
CA THR A 126 -6.40 -1.87 -17.82
C THR A 126 -6.85 -2.92 -16.82
N GLU A 127 -7.10 -4.14 -17.28
CA GLU A 127 -7.46 -5.26 -16.42
C GLU A 127 -6.28 -5.80 -15.63
N LYS A 128 -5.06 -5.74 -16.17
CA LYS A 128 -3.84 -6.22 -15.51
C LYS A 128 -3.03 -5.10 -14.88
N MET A 129 -3.15 -3.86 -15.35
CA MET A 129 -2.38 -2.74 -14.81
C MET A 129 -3.15 -1.43 -14.82
N ARG A 130 -2.98 -0.63 -13.76
CA ARG A 130 -3.53 0.72 -13.64
C ARG A 130 -2.51 1.69 -13.05
N VAL A 131 -2.73 2.98 -13.32
CA VAL A 131 -2.02 4.09 -12.68
C VAL A 131 -3.02 4.87 -11.83
N LEU A 132 -2.69 5.06 -10.56
CA LEU A 132 -3.39 5.97 -9.65
C LEU A 132 -2.50 7.19 -9.44
N GLU A 133 -2.87 8.31 -10.05
CA GLU A 133 -2.15 9.57 -9.92
C GLU A 133 -2.71 10.40 -8.76
N LEU A 134 -1.88 10.65 -7.75
CA LEU A 134 -2.26 11.45 -6.59
C LEU A 134 -2.10 12.94 -6.88
N VAL A 135 -3.06 13.75 -6.43
CA VAL A 135 -3.07 15.21 -6.70
C VAL A 135 -1.93 15.96 -6.02
N ARG A 136 -1.36 15.36 -4.97
CA ARG A 136 -0.21 15.89 -4.23
C ARG A 136 0.59 14.73 -3.66
N ASN A 137 1.88 14.97 -3.44
CA ASN A 137 2.74 14.07 -2.68
C ASN A 137 2.24 13.96 -1.23
N ARG A 138 1.97 12.73 -0.78
CA ARG A 138 1.56 12.37 0.59
C ARG A 138 2.58 11.45 1.27
N GLY A 139 3.73 11.22 0.64
CA GLY A 139 4.73 10.26 1.06
C GLY A 139 4.34 8.81 0.77
N LYS A 140 5.33 7.91 0.85
CA LYS A 140 5.19 6.47 0.60
C LYS A 140 3.99 5.84 1.31
N GLY A 141 3.81 6.11 2.60
CA GLY A 141 2.70 5.56 3.38
C GLY A 141 1.32 6.00 2.87
N GLY A 142 1.20 7.26 2.43
CA GLY A 142 -0.02 7.77 1.80
C GLY A 142 -0.31 7.10 0.46
N ALA A 143 0.71 6.94 -0.37
CA ALA A 143 0.62 6.26 -1.66
C ALA A 143 0.24 4.78 -1.52
N VAL A 144 0.93 4.04 -0.65
CA VAL A 144 0.60 2.64 -0.35
C VAL A 144 -0.84 2.52 0.15
N ARG A 145 -1.24 3.35 1.11
CA ARG A 145 -2.60 3.32 1.67
C ARG A 145 -3.67 3.54 0.61
N LEU A 146 -3.51 4.55 -0.25
CA LEU A 146 -4.49 4.84 -1.30
C LEU A 146 -4.49 3.78 -2.41
N GLY A 147 -3.34 3.20 -2.72
CA GLY A 147 -3.21 2.07 -3.62
C GLY A 147 -3.93 0.83 -3.11
N ILE A 148 -3.69 0.46 -1.84
CA ILE A 148 -4.34 -0.66 -1.15
C ILE A 148 -5.85 -0.45 -1.06
N GLN A 149 -6.32 0.77 -0.82
CA GLN A 149 -7.77 1.07 -0.85
C GLN A 149 -8.41 0.91 -2.23
N SER A 150 -7.60 0.76 -3.29
CA SER A 150 -8.02 0.72 -4.69
C SER A 150 -7.77 -0.63 -5.39
N THR A 151 -7.62 -1.70 -4.62
CA THR A 151 -7.32 -3.07 -5.07
C THR A 151 -8.57 -3.91 -5.33
N ARG A 152 -8.41 -4.99 -6.10
CA ARG A 152 -9.43 -6.02 -6.39
C ARG A 152 -9.01 -7.44 -5.99
N GLY A 153 -7.76 -7.62 -5.56
CA GLY A 153 -7.17 -8.90 -5.23
C GLY A 153 -7.53 -9.34 -3.82
N ARG A 154 -7.65 -10.65 -3.61
CA ARG A 154 -7.81 -11.21 -2.26
C ARG A 154 -6.52 -11.11 -1.45
N LEU A 155 -5.38 -11.30 -2.13
CA LEU A 155 -4.05 -11.05 -1.58
C LEU A 155 -3.62 -9.67 -2.02
N LEU A 156 -3.20 -8.86 -1.05
CA LEU A 156 -2.64 -7.55 -1.32
C LEU A 156 -1.14 -7.64 -1.13
N LEU A 157 -0.38 -6.97 -1.98
CA LEU A 157 1.06 -6.86 -1.92
C LEU A 157 1.41 -5.41 -2.21
N PHE A 158 2.37 -4.83 -1.50
CA PHE A 158 3.04 -3.64 -2.00
C PHE A 158 4.51 -3.96 -2.27
N ALA A 159 5.12 -3.30 -3.24
CA ALA A 159 6.52 -3.50 -3.62
C ALA A 159 7.16 -2.15 -3.98
N ASP A 160 8.42 -1.96 -3.60
CA ASP A 160 9.13 -0.71 -3.87
C ASP A 160 9.54 -0.57 -5.34
N ALA A 161 9.44 0.64 -5.87
CA ALA A 161 9.77 0.93 -7.26
C ALA A 161 11.28 0.83 -7.58
N ASP A 162 12.13 0.77 -6.56
CA ASP A 162 13.59 0.66 -6.70
C ASP A 162 14.09 -0.77 -6.93
N GLY A 163 13.20 -1.78 -6.85
CA GLY A 163 13.56 -3.19 -7.06
C GLY A 163 14.45 -3.77 -5.96
N ALA A 164 14.46 -3.18 -4.76
CA ALA A 164 15.29 -3.66 -3.66
C ALA A 164 14.90 -5.07 -3.16
N THR A 165 13.69 -5.54 -3.47
CA THR A 165 13.25 -6.94 -3.29
C THR A 165 12.91 -7.56 -4.63
N ARG A 166 13.29 -8.82 -4.85
CA ARG A 166 13.01 -9.55 -6.09
C ARG A 166 11.61 -10.12 -6.06
N PHE A 167 10.92 -10.12 -7.20
CA PHE A 167 9.57 -10.72 -7.26
C PHE A 167 9.57 -12.22 -7.03
N SER A 168 10.71 -12.90 -7.27
CA SER A 168 10.88 -14.31 -6.89
C SER A 168 10.73 -14.58 -5.38
N ASP A 169 10.88 -13.56 -4.52
CA ASP A 169 10.67 -13.72 -3.08
C ASP A 169 9.18 -13.77 -2.70
N TYR A 170 8.27 -13.41 -3.62
CA TYR A 170 6.83 -13.53 -3.43
C TYR A 170 6.42 -14.95 -3.04
N ASP A 171 6.94 -15.97 -3.72
CA ASP A 171 6.56 -17.37 -3.47
C ASP A 171 6.90 -17.81 -2.03
N LYS A 172 7.96 -17.26 -1.44
CA LYS A 172 8.34 -17.55 -0.06
C LYS A 172 7.35 -16.95 0.93
N VAL A 173 6.91 -15.72 0.67
CA VAL A 173 5.98 -15.00 1.54
C VAL A 173 4.56 -15.56 1.40
N GLU A 174 4.15 -15.88 0.17
CA GLU A 174 2.88 -16.55 -0.09
C GLU A 174 2.81 -17.89 0.66
N LYS A 175 3.86 -18.72 0.53
CA LYS A 175 3.95 -19.97 1.28
C LYS A 175 3.88 -19.75 2.79
N GLY A 176 4.64 -18.79 3.32
CA GLY A 176 4.61 -18.47 4.75
C GLY A 176 3.22 -18.05 5.25
N LEU A 177 2.43 -17.34 4.43
CA LEU A 177 1.05 -17.02 4.77
C LEU A 177 0.17 -18.28 4.78
N PHE A 178 0.26 -19.13 3.75
CA PHE A 178 -0.53 -20.36 3.69
C PHE A 178 -0.24 -21.31 4.86
N ASP A 179 1.04 -21.43 5.24
CA ASP A 179 1.47 -22.18 6.42
C ASP A 179 0.80 -21.63 7.70
N LEU A 180 0.73 -20.30 7.87
CA LEU A 180 0.06 -19.65 9.01
C LEU A 180 -1.45 -19.85 9.01
N LEU A 181 -2.07 -19.85 7.84
CA LEU A 181 -3.51 -20.04 7.66
C LEU A 181 -3.92 -21.52 7.66
N HIS A 182 -2.96 -22.44 7.69
CA HIS A 182 -3.19 -23.88 7.66
C HIS A 182 -4.05 -24.32 6.46
N THR A 183 -3.86 -23.66 5.31
CA THR A 183 -4.59 -23.94 4.07
C THR A 183 -3.69 -23.69 2.86
N ASP A 184 -3.77 -24.57 1.87
CA ASP A 184 -3.18 -24.37 0.54
C ASP A 184 -4.21 -23.86 -0.48
N ASP A 185 -5.48 -23.78 -0.06
CA ASP A 185 -6.58 -23.38 -0.93
C ASP A 185 -6.83 -21.87 -0.81
N ARG A 186 -6.45 -21.19 -1.89
CA ARG A 186 -6.70 -19.77 -2.15
C ARG A 186 -8.18 -19.37 -2.08
N SER A 187 -9.11 -20.29 -2.35
CA SER A 187 -10.55 -20.00 -2.33
C SER A 187 -11.15 -20.02 -0.92
N LEU A 188 -10.46 -20.65 0.03
CA LEU A 188 -10.84 -20.68 1.45
C LEU A 188 -10.36 -19.44 2.21
N MET A 189 -9.59 -18.57 1.55
CA MET A 189 -9.21 -17.27 2.06
C MET A 189 -10.42 -16.35 2.07
N GLU A 190 -10.70 -15.72 3.22
CA GLU A 190 -11.67 -14.63 3.29
C GLU A 190 -11.28 -13.51 2.32
N ASP A 191 -12.28 -12.75 1.85
CA ASP A 191 -12.10 -11.68 0.85
C ASP A 191 -11.20 -10.52 1.33
N GLU A 192 -10.70 -10.55 2.57
CA GLU A 192 -9.93 -9.48 3.25
C GLU A 192 -8.62 -9.99 3.89
N LEU A 193 -7.68 -10.58 3.12
CA LEU A 193 -6.36 -11.02 3.62
C LEU A 193 -5.21 -10.21 3.02
N ALA A 194 -4.51 -9.41 3.86
CA ALA A 194 -3.38 -8.60 3.42
C ALA A 194 -2.03 -9.35 3.56
N ILE A 195 -1.23 -9.40 2.49
CA ILE A 195 0.19 -9.76 2.53
C ILE A 195 1.01 -8.48 2.47
N SER A 196 2.19 -8.47 3.08
CA SER A 196 3.13 -7.35 2.99
C SER A 196 4.51 -7.88 2.63
N ILE A 197 5.09 -7.37 1.55
CA ILE A 197 6.51 -7.53 1.25
C ILE A 197 7.11 -6.13 1.14
N GLY A 198 7.55 -5.60 2.28
CA GLY A 198 8.42 -4.43 2.28
C GLY A 198 9.86 -4.86 1.96
N SER A 199 10.54 -4.10 1.11
CA SER A 199 11.99 -4.02 1.17
C SER A 199 12.39 -3.31 2.47
N ARG A 200 13.59 -3.63 2.99
CA ARG A 200 14.18 -3.08 4.22
C ARG A 200 14.07 -1.56 4.35
#